data_AF-A0A7J8U9Y5-F1
#
_entry.id   AF-A0A7J8U9Y5-F1
#
_cell.length_a   1.000
_cell.length_b   1.000
_cell.length_c   1.000
_cell.angle_alpha   90.00
_cell.angle_beta   90.00
_cell.angle_gamma   90.00
#
_symmetry.space_group_name_H-M   'P 1'
#
loop_
_entity.id
_entity.type
_entity.pdbx_description
1 polymer ?
#
loop_
_entity_poly.entity_id
_entity_poly.type
_entity_poly.pdbx_seq_one_letter_code
_entity_poly.pdbx_strand_id
1 'polypeptide(L)'
;MFLEAQRSGKLPADNRIHWRGDSALDDGKEANVDLVGGYYDAGDNVKYGMPMAFTITTLAWSAIAYEKELKAAGEMGNVHSAIRWGTDYFLKCGKKRGIFYVEVGDPVEDHKCWVRPETMKTPRTVLQINETVPGTEIAAETSAAMAASSIVFRYVDPPYARRLLNKAKSDELLWAASWLYTATKDQKFRKFITEEAVSAVVDEFNWDLKYAGIQVLLSDTFLQSNDEALKIFKDHADSYICSVLPQSPYFKVPKTP
;
A
#
# COMPACT_ATOMS: atom_id res chain seq x y z
N MET A 1 2.22 15.36 -7.14
CA MET A 1 2.70 15.46 -8.54
C MET A 1 3.38 14.18 -9.04
N PHE A 2 4.43 13.65 -8.40
CA PHE A 2 5.09 12.42 -8.85
C PHE A 2 4.11 11.26 -9.11
N LEU A 3 3.27 10.90 -8.11
CA LEU A 3 2.27 9.85 -8.29
C LEU A 3 1.25 10.17 -9.39
N GLU A 4 0.85 11.43 -9.57
CA GLU A 4 -0.05 11.80 -10.68
C GLU A 4 0.59 11.50 -12.04
N ALA A 5 1.90 11.74 -12.16
CA ALA A 5 2.67 11.41 -13.34
C ALA A 5 2.90 9.90 -13.53
N GLN A 6 2.58 9.06 -12.54
CA GLN A 6 2.62 7.59 -12.63
C GLN A 6 1.24 6.98 -12.92
N ARG A 7 0.16 7.76 -12.98
CA ARG A 7 -1.20 7.23 -13.20
C ARG A 7 -1.30 6.50 -14.54
N SER A 8 -1.85 5.28 -14.52
CA SER A 8 -2.27 4.53 -15.70
C SER A 8 -3.79 4.64 -15.87
N GLY A 9 -4.31 4.46 -17.09
CA GLY A 9 -5.75 4.51 -17.36
C GLY A 9 -6.23 5.86 -17.87
N LYS A 10 -7.53 6.09 -17.76
CA LYS A 10 -8.16 7.35 -18.16
C LYS A 10 -7.92 8.43 -17.11
N LEU A 11 -7.15 9.45 -17.44
CA LEU A 11 -6.80 10.53 -16.52
C LEU A 11 -8.00 11.45 -16.25
N PRO A 12 -8.08 12.05 -15.05
CA PRO A 12 -9.18 12.95 -14.72
C PRO A 12 -9.04 14.28 -15.46
N ALA A 13 -10.17 14.98 -15.68
CA ALA A 13 -10.20 16.22 -16.46
C ALA A 13 -9.38 17.36 -15.82
N ASP A 14 -9.17 17.31 -14.52
CA ASP A 14 -8.35 18.24 -13.73
C ASP A 14 -6.88 17.78 -13.59
N ASN A 15 -6.41 16.86 -14.44
CA ASN A 15 -5.01 16.42 -14.44
C ASN A 15 -4.05 17.60 -14.59
N ARG A 16 -3.14 17.74 -13.62
CA ARG A 16 -2.13 18.81 -13.57
C ARG A 16 -0.89 18.52 -14.42
N ILE A 17 -0.70 17.27 -14.83
CA ILE A 17 0.50 16.82 -15.55
C ILE A 17 0.24 16.87 -17.06
N HIS A 18 0.48 18.03 -17.68
CA HIS A 18 0.14 18.31 -19.09
C HIS A 18 0.79 17.39 -20.13
N TRP A 19 1.90 16.74 -19.79
CA TRP A 19 2.61 15.82 -20.69
C TRP A 19 2.18 14.36 -20.53
N ARG A 20 1.25 14.05 -19.62
CA ARG A 20 0.64 12.73 -19.46
C ARG A 20 -0.75 12.72 -20.08
N GLY A 21 -1.07 11.63 -20.77
CA GLY A 21 -2.38 11.37 -21.36
C GLY A 21 -2.97 10.04 -20.93
N ASP A 22 -4.16 9.73 -21.46
CA ASP A 22 -4.81 8.44 -21.26
C ASP A 22 -3.95 7.30 -21.80
N SER A 23 -3.81 6.23 -21.02
CA SER A 23 -3.02 5.05 -21.39
C SER A 23 -3.66 3.76 -20.89
N ALA A 24 -3.23 2.60 -21.41
CA ALA A 24 -3.62 1.29 -20.88
C ALA A 24 -5.15 1.04 -20.78
N LEU A 25 -5.93 1.63 -21.70
CA LEU A 25 -7.40 1.63 -21.62
C LEU A 25 -8.04 0.25 -21.86
N ASP A 26 -7.26 -0.73 -22.32
CA ASP A 26 -7.69 -2.12 -22.52
C ASP A 26 -7.18 -3.06 -21.40
N ASP A 27 -6.58 -2.54 -20.32
CA ASP A 27 -6.08 -3.36 -19.20
C ASP A 27 -7.18 -4.28 -18.63
N GLY A 28 -6.91 -5.59 -18.64
CA GLY A 28 -7.82 -6.63 -18.12
C GLY A 28 -8.81 -7.20 -19.13
N LYS A 29 -8.91 -6.62 -20.33
CA LYS A 29 -9.89 -7.01 -21.36
C LYS A 29 -9.78 -8.48 -21.76
N GLU A 30 -8.56 -8.99 -21.94
CA GLU A 30 -8.30 -10.40 -22.27
C GLU A 30 -8.78 -11.37 -21.17
N ALA A 31 -8.79 -10.91 -19.91
CA ALA A 31 -9.29 -11.66 -18.75
C ALA A 31 -10.76 -11.34 -18.41
N ASN A 32 -11.47 -10.63 -19.29
CA ASN A 32 -12.86 -10.18 -19.11
C ASN A 32 -13.05 -9.49 -17.75
N VAL A 33 -12.20 -8.51 -17.45
CA VAL A 33 -12.25 -7.66 -16.25
C VAL A 33 -11.79 -6.25 -16.62
N ASP A 34 -12.32 -5.24 -15.94
CA ASP A 34 -11.78 -3.87 -16.02
C ASP A 34 -10.65 -3.74 -15.01
N LEU A 35 -9.40 -3.63 -15.49
CA LEU A 35 -8.22 -3.33 -14.69
C LEU A 35 -7.59 -1.99 -15.11
N VAL A 36 -8.34 -1.10 -15.76
CA VAL A 36 -7.87 0.25 -16.10
C VAL A 36 -7.70 1.07 -14.82
N GLY A 37 -6.61 1.84 -14.72
CA GLY A 37 -6.28 2.63 -13.52
C GLY A 37 -4.99 2.16 -12.85
N GLY A 38 -4.78 2.62 -11.62
CA GLY A 38 -3.60 2.30 -10.82
C GLY A 38 -2.38 3.11 -11.24
N TYR A 39 -1.21 2.69 -10.75
CA TYR A 39 0.07 3.37 -11.01
C TYR A 39 1.01 2.46 -11.77
N TYR A 40 1.75 3.01 -12.72
CA TYR A 40 2.98 2.38 -13.20
C TYR A 40 4.03 2.41 -12.09
N ASP A 41 4.83 1.35 -12.01
CA ASP A 41 5.70 1.11 -10.86
C ASP A 41 6.90 2.06 -10.80
N ALA A 42 7.67 2.13 -11.89
CA ALA A 42 8.89 2.92 -11.94
C ALA A 42 8.99 3.72 -13.25
N GLY A 43 10.06 3.49 -14.03
CA GLY A 43 10.22 4.06 -15.38
C GLY A 43 9.63 3.19 -16.49
N ASP A 44 9.06 2.05 -16.12
CA ASP A 44 8.39 1.09 -16.99
C ASP A 44 6.86 1.31 -16.98
N ASN A 45 6.12 0.51 -17.76
CA ASN A 45 4.65 0.59 -17.83
C ASN A 45 3.96 -0.65 -17.24
N VAL A 46 4.68 -1.42 -16.42
CA VAL A 46 4.10 -2.55 -15.67
C VAL A 46 3.42 -2.03 -14.40
N LYS A 47 2.32 -2.69 -14.03
CA LYS A 47 1.59 -2.42 -12.79
C LYS A 47 1.84 -3.55 -11.80
N TYR A 48 2.90 -3.42 -11.01
CA TYR A 48 3.20 -4.36 -9.94
C TYR A 48 2.35 -4.05 -8.70
N GLY A 49 1.46 -4.98 -8.33
CA GLY A 49 0.51 -4.75 -7.24
C GLY A 49 1.15 -4.61 -5.87
N MET A 50 2.26 -5.30 -5.60
CA MET A 50 2.93 -5.31 -4.30
C MET A 50 3.55 -3.95 -3.93
N PRO A 51 4.48 -3.38 -4.73
CA PRO A 51 5.03 -2.05 -4.46
C PRO A 51 3.98 -0.94 -4.55
N MET A 52 2.96 -1.10 -5.42
CA MET A 52 1.83 -0.17 -5.45
C MET A 52 1.05 -0.19 -4.13
N ALA A 53 0.74 -1.37 -3.58
CA ALA A 53 -0.01 -1.49 -2.34
C ALA A 53 0.78 -0.88 -1.18
N PHE A 54 2.08 -1.18 -1.09
CA PHE A 54 2.98 -0.57 -0.12
C PHE A 54 3.02 0.96 -0.20
N THR A 55 3.08 1.50 -1.42
CA THR A 55 3.01 2.96 -1.66
C THR A 55 1.72 3.56 -1.12
N ILE A 56 0.59 2.88 -1.30
CA ILE A 56 -0.71 3.37 -0.81
C ILE A 56 -0.80 3.24 0.71
N THR A 57 -0.31 2.16 1.31
CA THR A 57 -0.27 2.01 2.76
C THR A 57 0.57 3.10 3.42
N THR A 58 1.76 3.37 2.89
CA THR A 58 2.68 4.39 3.42
C THR A 58 2.15 5.82 3.22
N LEU A 59 1.50 6.09 2.08
CA LEU A 59 0.85 7.37 1.84
C LEU A 59 -0.35 7.59 2.78
N ALA A 60 -1.16 6.56 3.01
CA ALA A 60 -2.26 6.61 3.97
C ALA A 60 -1.75 6.80 5.41
N TRP A 61 -0.68 6.10 5.79
CA TRP A 61 -0.04 6.31 7.09
C TRP A 61 0.46 7.74 7.26
N SER A 62 1.12 8.30 6.24
CA SER A 62 1.58 9.70 6.25
C SER A 62 0.42 10.67 6.41
N ALA A 63 -0.72 10.42 5.74
CA ALA A 63 -1.92 11.24 5.86
C ALA A 63 -2.51 11.24 7.27
N ILE A 64 -2.41 10.10 7.97
CA ILE A 64 -2.87 9.96 9.37
C ILE A 64 -1.90 10.66 10.32
N ALA A 65 -0.60 10.40 10.18
CA ALA A 65 0.41 10.89 11.12
C ALA A 65 0.66 12.39 11.02
N TYR A 66 0.60 12.95 9.81
CA TYR A 66 0.96 14.35 9.51
C TYR A 66 -0.22 15.16 8.97
N GLU A 67 -1.44 14.87 9.45
CA GLU A 67 -2.68 15.49 8.96
C GLU A 67 -2.62 17.02 9.04
N LYS A 68 -2.11 17.58 10.15
CA LYS A 68 -2.06 19.02 10.39
C LYS A 68 -1.10 19.71 9.43
N GLU A 69 0.06 19.12 9.21
CA GLU A 69 1.13 19.60 8.35
C GLU A 69 0.69 19.56 6.89
N LEU A 70 0.09 18.45 6.45
CA LEU A 70 -0.44 18.30 5.09
C LEU A 70 -1.60 19.27 4.81
N LYS A 71 -2.45 19.55 5.80
CA LYS A 71 -3.49 20.58 5.70
C LYS A 71 -2.88 21.98 5.62
N ALA A 72 -1.91 22.30 6.48
CA ALA A 72 -1.23 23.60 6.46
C ALA A 72 -0.48 23.84 5.14
N ALA A 73 0.07 22.79 4.54
CA ALA A 73 0.72 22.85 3.22
C ALA A 73 -0.28 22.89 2.04
N GLY A 74 -1.58 22.70 2.27
CA GLY A 74 -2.59 22.65 1.20
C GLY A 74 -2.57 21.37 0.37
N GLU A 75 -1.85 20.33 0.80
CA GLU A 75 -1.61 19.10 0.02
C GLU A 75 -2.58 17.96 0.35
N MET A 76 -3.39 18.07 1.42
CA MET A 76 -4.28 16.99 1.86
C MET A 76 -5.25 16.53 0.75
N GLY A 77 -5.74 17.45 -0.09
CA GLY A 77 -6.60 17.10 -1.23
C GLY A 77 -5.88 16.25 -2.29
N ASN A 78 -4.61 16.55 -2.55
CA ASN A 78 -3.78 15.79 -3.49
C ASN A 78 -3.44 14.41 -2.91
N VAL A 79 -3.15 14.33 -1.62
CA VAL A 79 -2.92 13.06 -0.91
C VAL A 79 -4.16 12.17 -0.95
N HIS A 80 -5.35 12.72 -0.65
CA HIS A 80 -6.61 11.99 -0.81
C HIS A 80 -6.82 11.48 -2.24
N SER A 81 -6.56 12.33 -3.24
CA SER A 81 -6.70 11.96 -4.65
C SER A 81 -5.73 10.86 -5.06
N ALA A 82 -4.51 10.87 -4.53
CA ALA A 82 -3.51 9.86 -4.80
C ALA A 82 -3.84 8.51 -4.13
N ILE A 83 -4.25 8.52 -2.86
CA ILE A 83 -4.69 7.31 -2.15
C ILE A 83 -5.88 6.69 -2.87
N ARG A 84 -6.91 7.50 -3.17
CA ARG A 84 -8.14 7.04 -3.83
C ARG A 84 -7.86 6.39 -5.18
N TRP A 85 -6.95 6.95 -5.98
CA TRP A 85 -6.60 6.38 -7.28
C TRP A 85 -6.06 4.96 -7.19
N GLY A 86 -5.18 4.69 -6.19
CA GLY A 86 -4.65 3.35 -5.94
C GLY A 86 -5.71 2.41 -5.38
N THR A 87 -6.50 2.86 -4.40
CA THR A 87 -7.53 2.01 -3.79
C THR A 87 -8.70 1.70 -4.73
N ASP A 88 -9.07 2.61 -5.62
CA ASP A 88 -10.06 2.34 -6.68
C ASP A 88 -9.57 1.24 -7.62
N TYR A 89 -8.29 1.25 -7.97
CA TYR A 89 -7.67 0.17 -8.73
C TYR A 89 -7.70 -1.17 -7.97
N PHE A 90 -7.32 -1.20 -6.69
CA PHE A 90 -7.39 -2.45 -5.92
C PHE A 90 -8.82 -2.98 -5.72
N LEU A 91 -9.82 -2.10 -5.63
CA LEU A 91 -11.24 -2.51 -5.63
C LEU A 91 -11.61 -3.22 -6.94
N LYS A 92 -11.06 -2.78 -8.08
CA LYS A 92 -11.23 -3.49 -9.37
C LYS A 92 -10.50 -4.83 -9.37
N CYS A 93 -9.24 -4.87 -8.90
CA CYS A 93 -8.44 -6.10 -8.81
C CYS A 93 -9.11 -7.20 -7.99
N GLY A 94 -9.85 -6.83 -6.93
CA GLY A 94 -10.59 -7.76 -6.09
C GLY A 94 -12.08 -7.87 -6.39
N LYS A 95 -12.57 -7.42 -7.56
CA LYS A 95 -14.01 -7.40 -7.86
C LYS A 95 -14.60 -8.80 -8.00
N LYS A 96 -13.85 -9.77 -8.54
CA LYS A 96 -14.29 -11.16 -8.69
C LYS A 96 -14.02 -11.92 -7.38
N ARG A 97 -15.00 -12.69 -6.90
CA ARG A 97 -14.86 -13.48 -5.67
C ARG A 97 -13.81 -14.59 -5.86
N GLY A 98 -12.92 -14.76 -4.89
CA GLY A 98 -11.87 -15.79 -4.92
C GLY A 98 -10.71 -15.53 -5.88
N ILE A 99 -10.69 -14.37 -6.55
CA ILE A 99 -9.63 -13.96 -7.47
C ILE A 99 -9.16 -12.57 -7.07
N PHE A 100 -7.85 -12.37 -7.02
CA PHE A 100 -7.26 -11.05 -6.90
C PHE A 100 -6.20 -10.85 -7.97
N TYR A 101 -6.35 -9.79 -8.77
CA TYR A 101 -5.40 -9.46 -9.84
C TYR A 101 -4.21 -8.68 -9.27
N VAL A 102 -3.00 -9.16 -9.55
CA VAL A 102 -1.77 -8.72 -8.88
C VAL A 102 -0.78 -8.02 -9.79
N GLU A 103 -0.85 -8.26 -11.10
CA GLU A 103 0.05 -7.65 -12.07
C GLU A 103 -0.68 -7.43 -13.39
N VAL A 104 -0.36 -6.32 -14.07
CA VAL A 104 -0.80 -6.06 -15.45
C VAL A 104 0.37 -5.51 -16.28
N GLY A 105 0.68 -6.19 -17.38
CA GLY A 105 1.86 -5.91 -18.22
C GLY A 105 2.81 -7.11 -18.25
N ASP A 106 3.32 -7.47 -19.42
CA ASP A 106 4.43 -8.42 -19.50
C ASP A 106 5.74 -7.68 -19.22
N PRO A 107 6.47 -8.01 -18.15
CA PRO A 107 7.64 -7.25 -17.76
C PRO A 107 8.82 -7.39 -18.72
N VAL A 108 8.95 -8.55 -19.37
CA VAL A 108 10.04 -8.81 -20.31
C VAL A 108 9.83 -8.01 -21.59
N GLU A 109 8.62 -8.01 -22.12
CA GLU A 109 8.30 -7.25 -23.33
C GLU A 109 8.23 -5.74 -23.08
N ASP A 110 7.73 -5.31 -21.91
CA ASP A 110 7.71 -3.91 -21.52
C ASP A 110 9.14 -3.33 -21.44
N HIS A 111 10.05 -4.04 -20.77
CA HIS A 111 11.44 -3.57 -20.57
C HIS A 111 12.31 -3.64 -21.83
N LYS A 112 11.88 -4.34 -22.88
CA LYS A 112 12.52 -4.30 -24.21
C LYS A 112 12.21 -3.02 -24.97
N CYS A 113 11.22 -2.23 -24.54
CA CYS A 113 10.73 -1.07 -25.27
C CYS A 113 10.82 0.22 -24.45
N TRP A 114 11.53 1.21 -24.95
CA TRP A 114 11.50 2.56 -24.38
C TRP A 114 10.38 3.38 -25.03
N VAL A 115 9.19 3.37 -24.43
CA VAL A 115 8.00 4.01 -25.01
C VAL A 115 7.17 4.73 -23.96
N ARG A 116 6.52 5.81 -24.37
CA ARG A 116 5.50 6.48 -23.55
C ARG A 116 4.27 5.57 -23.35
N PRO A 117 3.65 5.58 -22.16
CA PRO A 117 2.50 4.73 -21.87
C PRO A 117 1.31 4.96 -22.82
N GLU A 118 1.14 6.18 -23.34
CA GLU A 118 0.03 6.56 -24.22
C GLU A 118 0.13 5.89 -25.61
N THR A 119 1.30 5.38 -25.99
CA THR A 119 1.52 4.70 -27.28
C THR A 119 2.13 3.31 -27.15
N MET A 120 2.12 2.74 -25.94
CA MET A 120 2.64 1.39 -25.71
C MET A 120 1.83 0.35 -26.50
N LYS A 121 2.53 -0.65 -27.04
CA LYS A 121 1.94 -1.77 -27.79
C LYS A 121 2.37 -3.13 -27.25
N THR A 122 3.13 -3.13 -26.16
CA THR A 122 3.61 -4.33 -25.49
C THR A 122 2.42 -5.11 -24.92
N PRO A 123 2.48 -6.45 -24.89
CA PRO A 123 1.42 -7.27 -24.30
C PRO A 123 1.11 -6.85 -22.86
N ARG A 124 -0.18 -6.76 -22.55
CA ARG A 124 -0.68 -6.37 -21.22
C ARG A 124 -1.32 -7.54 -20.50
N THR A 125 -0.51 -8.59 -20.33
CA THR A 125 -0.87 -9.83 -19.64
C THR A 125 -1.32 -9.55 -18.21
N VAL A 126 -2.11 -10.45 -17.64
CA VAL A 126 -2.70 -10.30 -16.32
C VAL A 126 -2.32 -11.48 -15.45
N LEU A 127 -1.68 -11.22 -14.31
CA LEU A 127 -1.45 -12.22 -13.28
C LEU A 127 -2.49 -12.10 -12.17
N GLN A 128 -2.86 -13.23 -11.58
CA GLN A 128 -3.83 -13.32 -10.52
C GLN A 128 -3.42 -14.35 -9.47
N ILE A 129 -3.91 -14.14 -8.26
CA ILE A 129 -3.86 -15.11 -7.16
C ILE A 129 -5.26 -15.62 -6.84
N ASN A 130 -5.33 -16.83 -6.33
CA ASN A 130 -6.55 -17.51 -5.90
C ASN A 130 -6.20 -18.67 -4.94
N GLU A 131 -7.18 -19.48 -4.55
CA GLU A 131 -6.98 -20.60 -3.62
C GLU A 131 -5.97 -21.66 -4.11
N THR A 132 -5.80 -21.82 -5.43
CA THR A 132 -4.84 -22.77 -6.02
C THR A 132 -3.50 -22.16 -6.43
N VAL A 133 -3.45 -20.83 -6.55
CA VAL A 133 -2.25 -20.03 -6.85
C VAL A 133 -2.17 -18.94 -5.79
N PRO A 134 -1.70 -19.26 -4.57
CA PRO A 134 -1.73 -18.33 -3.45
C PRO A 134 -0.70 -17.20 -3.64
N GLY A 135 -0.93 -16.09 -2.96
CA GLY A 135 0.00 -14.96 -2.87
C GLY A 135 -0.33 -14.11 -1.66
N THR A 136 0.01 -14.63 -0.49
CA THR A 136 -0.42 -14.07 0.80
C THR A 136 0.21 -12.70 1.05
N GLU A 137 1.45 -12.47 0.64
CA GLU A 137 2.17 -11.21 0.89
C GLU A 137 1.48 -10.01 0.22
N ILE A 138 1.13 -10.15 -1.07
CA ILE A 138 0.46 -9.10 -1.84
C ILE A 138 -1.00 -8.92 -1.45
N ALA A 139 -1.68 -10.01 -1.11
CA ALA A 139 -3.05 -9.95 -0.61
C ALA A 139 -3.08 -9.18 0.74
N ALA A 140 -2.13 -9.47 1.63
CA ALA A 140 -2.01 -8.78 2.91
C ALA A 140 -1.57 -7.32 2.77
N GLU A 141 -0.61 -7.00 1.90
CA GLU A 141 -0.22 -5.60 1.67
C GLU A 141 -1.37 -4.78 1.08
N THR A 142 -2.15 -5.37 0.16
CA THR A 142 -3.36 -4.71 -0.36
C THR A 142 -4.40 -4.52 0.74
N SER A 143 -4.58 -5.51 1.61
CA SER A 143 -5.46 -5.41 2.77
C SER A 143 -5.03 -4.27 3.70
N ALA A 144 -3.73 -4.17 4.02
CA ALA A 144 -3.16 -3.07 4.78
C ALA A 144 -3.42 -1.71 4.12
N ALA A 145 -3.19 -1.60 2.80
CA ALA A 145 -3.43 -0.38 2.03
C ALA A 145 -4.89 0.08 2.14
N MET A 146 -5.84 -0.84 1.97
CA MET A 146 -7.26 -0.54 2.09
C MET A 146 -7.68 -0.21 3.53
N ALA A 147 -7.15 -0.93 4.53
CA ALA A 147 -7.44 -0.69 5.94
C ALA A 147 -6.93 0.68 6.39
N ALA A 148 -5.67 1.02 6.10
CA ALA A 148 -5.09 2.33 6.39
C ALA A 148 -5.87 3.45 5.68
N SER A 149 -6.18 3.28 4.40
CA SER A 149 -6.96 4.25 3.62
C SER A 149 -8.39 4.44 4.16
N SER A 150 -9.00 3.39 4.74
CA SER A 150 -10.31 3.51 5.38
C SER A 150 -10.31 4.44 6.60
N ILE A 151 -9.17 4.59 7.28
CA ILE A 151 -9.01 5.55 8.38
C ILE A 151 -8.97 6.97 7.80
N VAL A 152 -8.16 7.20 6.77
CA VAL A 152 -8.04 8.50 6.08
C VAL A 152 -9.41 9.00 5.59
N PHE A 153 -10.18 8.13 4.94
CA PHE A 153 -11.48 8.52 4.38
C PHE A 153 -12.64 8.49 5.38
N ARG A 154 -12.42 8.08 6.63
CA ARG A 154 -13.50 7.83 7.62
C ARG A 154 -14.47 9.00 7.78
N TYR A 155 -13.94 10.22 7.81
CA TYR A 155 -14.71 11.45 8.00
C TYR A 155 -14.84 12.29 6.72
N VAL A 156 -14.17 11.87 5.64
CA VAL A 156 -14.17 12.56 4.33
C VAL A 156 -15.18 11.92 3.37
N ASP A 157 -15.23 10.59 3.35
CA ASP A 157 -16.15 9.79 2.54
C ASP A 157 -16.47 8.48 3.29
N PRO A 158 -17.39 8.52 4.28
CA PRO A 158 -17.69 7.37 5.13
C PRO A 158 -18.18 6.12 4.36
N PRO A 159 -19.04 6.23 3.32
CA PRO A 159 -19.41 5.09 2.50
C PRO A 159 -18.23 4.42 1.79
N TYR A 160 -17.28 5.21 1.27
CA TYR A 160 -16.07 4.69 0.64
C TYR A 160 -15.14 4.03 1.66
N ALA A 161 -14.91 4.67 2.81
CA ALA A 161 -14.12 4.10 3.91
C ALA A 161 -14.65 2.72 4.33
N ARG A 162 -15.98 2.57 4.48
CA ARG A 162 -16.60 1.28 4.81
C ARG A 162 -16.39 0.23 3.72
N ARG A 163 -16.43 0.63 2.45
CA ARG A 163 -16.18 -0.25 1.30
C ARG A 163 -14.75 -0.78 1.32
N LEU A 164 -13.77 0.10 1.55
CA LEU A 164 -12.35 -0.28 1.67
C LEU A 164 -12.14 -1.24 2.84
N LEU A 165 -12.69 -0.90 4.01
CA LEU A 165 -12.55 -1.73 5.21
C LEU A 165 -13.17 -3.11 5.04
N ASN A 166 -14.36 -3.20 4.45
CA ASN A 166 -15.01 -4.48 4.18
C ASN A 166 -14.18 -5.35 3.23
N LYS A 167 -13.50 -4.73 2.26
CA LYS A 167 -12.65 -5.45 1.33
C LYS A 167 -11.33 -5.91 1.98
N ALA A 168 -10.74 -5.09 2.86
CA ALA A 168 -9.53 -5.43 3.62
C ALA A 168 -9.70 -6.65 4.53
N LYS A 169 -10.83 -6.77 5.23
CA LYS A 169 -11.11 -7.84 6.21
C LYS A 169 -11.09 -9.28 5.68
N SER A 170 -10.88 -9.49 4.39
CA SER A 170 -10.87 -10.82 3.77
C SER A 170 -9.53 -11.56 3.92
N ASP A 171 -8.46 -10.91 4.39
CA ASP A 171 -7.11 -11.51 4.48
C ASP A 171 -6.35 -11.08 5.75
N GLU A 172 -5.58 -12.00 6.35
CA GLU A 172 -4.97 -11.85 7.69
C GLU A 172 -3.49 -12.28 7.69
N LEU A 173 -2.57 -11.30 7.59
CA LEU A 173 -1.17 -11.39 8.01
C LEU A 173 -0.84 -10.21 8.93
N LEU A 174 0.31 -10.24 9.63
CA LEU A 174 0.65 -9.30 10.71
C LEU A 174 0.52 -7.81 10.31
N TRP A 175 0.98 -7.40 9.12
CA TRP A 175 0.87 -6.01 8.66
C TRP A 175 -0.59 -5.59 8.40
N ALA A 176 -1.34 -6.43 7.69
CA ALA A 176 -2.77 -6.23 7.46
C ALA A 176 -3.55 -6.21 8.79
N ALA A 177 -3.29 -7.18 9.67
CA ALA A 177 -3.91 -7.31 10.99
C ALA A 177 -3.63 -6.08 11.85
N SER A 178 -2.40 -5.53 11.82
CA SER A 178 -2.04 -4.31 12.55
C SER A 178 -2.87 -3.12 12.07
N TRP A 179 -2.99 -2.91 10.76
CA TRP A 179 -3.83 -1.83 10.22
C TRP A 179 -5.33 -2.06 10.46
N LEU A 180 -5.81 -3.30 10.35
CA LEU A 180 -7.19 -3.66 10.65
C LEU A 180 -7.51 -3.44 12.13
N TYR A 181 -6.60 -3.79 13.04
CA TYR A 181 -6.73 -3.50 14.47
C TYR A 181 -6.73 -2.00 14.72
N THR A 182 -5.79 -1.24 14.14
CA THR A 182 -5.76 0.22 14.26
C THR A 182 -7.06 0.86 13.76
N ALA A 183 -7.60 0.37 12.63
CA ALA A 183 -8.82 0.88 12.04
C ALA A 183 -10.08 0.53 12.85
N THR A 184 -10.16 -0.67 13.41
CA THR A 184 -11.42 -1.22 13.94
C THR A 184 -11.46 -1.40 15.45
N LYS A 185 -10.29 -1.52 16.09
CA LYS A 185 -10.10 -1.97 17.47
C LYS A 185 -10.73 -3.33 17.77
N ASP A 186 -10.97 -4.14 16.73
CA ASP A 186 -11.52 -5.48 16.83
C ASP A 186 -10.51 -6.45 17.48
N GLN A 187 -10.93 -7.13 18.55
CA GLN A 187 -10.10 -8.02 19.34
C GLN A 187 -9.64 -9.26 18.55
N LYS A 188 -10.33 -9.63 17.46
CA LYS A 188 -9.88 -10.71 16.59
C LYS A 188 -8.48 -10.43 16.02
N PHE A 189 -8.26 -9.22 15.49
CA PHE A 189 -6.95 -8.85 14.93
C PHE A 189 -5.90 -8.69 16.02
N ARG A 190 -6.28 -8.14 17.18
CA ARG A 190 -5.38 -8.08 18.34
C ARG A 190 -4.88 -9.48 18.72
N LYS A 191 -5.79 -10.45 18.82
CA LYS A 191 -5.46 -11.84 19.16
C LYS A 191 -4.44 -12.42 18.19
N PHE A 192 -4.68 -12.28 16.88
CA PHE A 192 -3.74 -12.72 15.86
C PHE A 192 -2.35 -12.06 16.02
N ILE A 193 -2.30 -10.73 16.22
CA ILE A 193 -1.05 -9.98 16.42
C ILE A 193 -0.27 -10.48 17.64
N THR A 194 -0.95 -10.79 18.74
CA THR A 194 -0.29 -11.11 20.02
C THR A 194 -0.01 -12.59 20.22
N GLU A 195 -0.77 -13.48 19.58
CA GLU A 195 -0.71 -14.93 19.82
C GLU A 195 -0.15 -15.73 18.64
N GLU A 196 -0.33 -15.25 17.41
CA GLU A 196 0.03 -16.03 16.20
C GLU A 196 1.19 -15.39 15.42
N ALA A 197 1.32 -14.06 15.48
CA ALA A 197 2.31 -13.35 14.70
C ALA A 197 3.70 -13.35 15.36
N VAL A 198 4.72 -13.48 14.52
CA VAL A 198 6.12 -13.36 14.93
C VAL A 198 6.60 -11.95 14.60
N SER A 199 7.33 -11.31 15.52
CA SER A 199 8.08 -10.09 15.23
C SER A 199 9.58 -10.42 15.20
N ALA A 200 10.36 -9.63 14.46
CA ALA A 200 11.81 -9.79 14.37
C ALA A 200 12.55 -8.46 14.58
N VAL A 201 13.77 -8.49 15.12
CA VAL A 201 14.64 -7.30 15.14
C VAL A 201 15.14 -7.05 13.72
N VAL A 202 14.91 -5.85 13.20
CA VAL A 202 15.26 -5.45 11.83
C VAL A 202 15.92 -4.08 11.80
N ASP A 203 16.56 -3.74 10.70
CA ASP A 203 17.22 -2.46 10.43
C ASP A 203 16.79 -1.80 9.11
N GLU A 204 15.76 -2.36 8.45
CA GLU A 204 15.17 -1.78 7.23
C GLU A 204 13.64 -1.81 7.22
N PHE A 205 13.06 -0.91 6.43
CA PHE A 205 11.64 -0.84 6.11
C PHE A 205 11.47 -0.55 4.62
N ASN A 206 10.88 -1.48 3.87
CA ASN A 206 10.69 -1.35 2.43
C ASN A 206 9.49 -2.19 1.95
N TRP A 207 9.25 -2.21 0.62
CA TRP A 207 8.13 -2.93 0.01
C TRP A 207 8.20 -4.46 0.18
N ASP A 208 9.33 -5.01 0.64
CA ASP A 208 9.54 -6.42 0.93
C ASP A 208 9.56 -6.70 2.45
N LEU A 209 10.26 -5.89 3.25
CA LEU A 209 10.37 -6.06 4.73
C LEU A 209 9.60 -4.99 5.53
N LYS A 210 8.53 -5.40 6.24
CA LYS A 210 7.57 -4.49 6.91
C LYS A 210 7.64 -4.48 8.44
N TYR A 211 8.53 -5.27 9.04
CA TYR A 211 8.62 -5.44 10.50
C TYR A 211 8.81 -4.11 11.23
N ALA A 212 9.72 -3.26 10.76
CA ALA A 212 9.96 -1.95 11.36
C ALA A 212 8.71 -1.06 11.34
N GLY A 213 7.94 -1.07 10.23
CA GLY A 213 6.68 -0.35 10.12
C GLY A 213 5.61 -0.86 11.09
N ILE A 214 5.46 -2.18 11.21
CA ILE A 214 4.55 -2.81 12.20
C ILE A 214 4.93 -2.40 13.62
N GLN A 215 6.22 -2.47 13.94
CA GLN A 215 6.74 -2.20 15.27
C GLN A 215 6.48 -0.76 15.69
N VAL A 216 6.75 0.20 14.80
CA VAL A 216 6.46 1.62 15.05
C VAL A 216 4.95 1.89 15.13
N LEU A 217 4.13 1.25 14.29
CA LEU A 217 2.68 1.41 14.35
C LEU A 217 2.07 0.87 15.65
N LEU A 218 2.48 -0.32 16.07
CA LEU A 218 1.98 -0.96 17.29
C LEU A 218 2.58 -0.36 18.56
N SER A 219 3.77 0.24 18.48
CA SER A 219 4.34 0.98 19.61
C SER A 219 3.52 2.23 19.95
N ASP A 220 3.01 2.96 18.95
CA ASP A 220 2.08 4.08 19.18
C ASP A 220 0.80 3.58 19.88
N THR A 221 0.26 2.44 19.43
CA THR A 221 -0.92 1.83 20.09
C THR A 221 -0.60 1.44 21.54
N PHE A 222 0.56 0.83 21.79
CA PHE A 222 1.04 0.52 23.14
C PHE A 222 1.13 1.78 24.02
N LEU A 223 1.74 2.85 23.51
CA LEU A 223 1.91 4.11 24.25
C LEU A 223 0.58 4.78 24.59
N GLN A 224 -0.45 4.60 23.77
CA GLN A 224 -1.79 5.15 24.02
C GLN A 224 -2.62 4.31 24.99
N SER A 225 -2.52 2.97 24.93
CA SER A 225 -3.39 2.07 25.70
C SER A 225 -2.71 1.41 26.91
N ASN A 226 -1.38 1.47 26.99
CA ASN A 226 -0.55 0.72 27.93
C ASN A 226 -0.84 -0.79 27.91
N ASP A 227 -1.07 -1.35 26.73
CA ASP A 227 -1.39 -2.77 26.54
C ASP A 227 -0.11 -3.61 26.49
N GLU A 228 0.25 -4.23 27.62
CA GLU A 228 1.48 -5.01 27.78
C GLU A 228 1.67 -6.12 26.72
N ALA A 229 0.60 -6.63 26.10
CA ALA A 229 0.73 -7.61 25.03
C ALA A 229 1.43 -7.05 23.77
N LEU A 230 1.46 -5.72 23.63
CA LEU A 230 2.12 -5.02 22.52
C LEU A 230 3.55 -4.55 22.87
N LYS A 231 4.01 -4.75 24.11
CA LYS A 231 5.31 -4.26 24.58
C LYS A 231 6.47 -4.74 23.72
N ILE A 232 6.43 -5.99 23.23
CA ILE A 232 7.47 -6.56 22.38
C ILE A 232 7.66 -5.76 21.08
N PHE A 233 6.59 -5.20 20.51
CA PHE A 233 6.67 -4.37 19.31
C PHE A 233 7.30 -3.02 19.60
N LYS A 234 7.02 -2.44 20.77
CA LYS A 234 7.72 -1.23 21.24
C LYS A 234 9.20 -1.48 21.44
N ASP A 235 9.59 -2.58 22.09
CA ASP A 235 11.01 -2.90 22.32
C ASP A 235 11.76 -3.12 21.00
N HIS A 236 11.13 -3.78 20.02
CA HIS A 236 11.72 -3.92 18.68
C HIS A 236 11.74 -2.60 17.89
N ALA A 237 10.74 -1.72 18.05
CA ALA A 237 10.76 -0.38 17.46
C ALA A 237 11.95 0.44 18.00
N ASP A 238 12.20 0.40 19.31
CA ASP A 238 13.38 1.05 19.91
C ASP A 238 14.68 0.48 19.33
N SER A 239 14.73 -0.85 19.13
CA SER A 239 15.90 -1.50 18.53
C SER A 239 16.15 -1.06 17.09
N TYR A 240 15.08 -0.97 16.28
CA TYR A 240 15.14 -0.43 14.91
C TYR A 240 15.62 1.03 14.90
N ILE A 241 15.02 1.90 15.72
CA ILE A 241 15.44 3.30 15.80
C ILE A 241 16.91 3.42 16.25
N CYS A 242 17.33 2.63 17.22
CA CYS A 242 18.72 2.57 17.66
C CYS A 242 19.68 2.06 16.56
N SER A 243 19.23 1.22 15.63
CA SER A 243 20.09 0.70 14.56
C SER A 243 20.30 1.72 13.44
N VAL A 244 19.37 2.65 13.23
CA VAL A 244 19.44 3.65 12.16
C VAL A 244 19.89 5.04 12.62
N LEU A 245 19.84 5.35 13.91
CA LEU A 245 20.26 6.66 14.43
C LEU A 245 21.79 6.81 14.44
N PRO A 246 22.37 7.80 13.74
CA PRO A 246 23.82 7.95 13.59
C PRO A 246 24.64 8.10 14.88
N GLN A 247 24.00 8.49 15.98
CA GLN A 247 24.62 8.75 17.29
C GLN A 247 24.40 7.58 18.27
N SER A 248 23.63 6.56 17.87
CA SER A 248 23.35 5.40 18.71
C SER A 248 24.57 4.50 18.82
N PRO A 249 24.86 3.91 20.00
CA PRO A 249 25.91 2.90 20.14
C PRO A 249 25.60 1.59 19.36
N TYR A 250 24.36 1.42 18.90
CA TYR A 250 23.90 0.26 18.13
C TYR A 250 23.74 0.55 16.64
N PHE A 251 24.25 1.69 16.15
CA PHE A 251 24.13 2.11 14.76
C PHE A 251 24.74 1.10 13.78
N LYS A 252 24.00 0.77 12.71
CA LYS A 252 24.38 -0.25 11.70
C LYS A 252 24.46 0.27 10.28
N VAL A 253 23.91 1.44 9.98
CA VAL A 253 23.77 1.92 8.59
C VAL A 253 25.14 2.36 8.04
N PRO A 254 25.61 1.81 6.91
CA PRO A 254 26.84 2.29 6.28
C PRO A 254 26.74 3.77 5.91
N LYS A 255 27.78 4.56 6.23
CA LYS A 255 27.88 5.96 5.80
C LYS A 255 28.77 6.06 4.57
N THR A 256 28.40 6.90 3.63
CA THR A 256 29.33 7.33 2.58
C THR A 256 30.52 8.06 3.23
N PRO A 257 31.75 7.92 2.71
CA PRO A 257 32.93 8.63 3.22
C PRO A 257 32.74 10.15 3.31
#